data_AF-A0A654M367-F1
#
_entry.id   AF-A0A654M367-F1
#
_cell.length_a   1.000
_cell.length_b   1.000
_cell.length_c   1.000
_cell.angle_alpha   90.00
_cell.angle_beta   90.00
_cell.angle_gamma   90.00
#
_symmetry.space_group_name_H-M   'P 1'
#
loop_
_entity.id
_entity.type
_entity.pdbx_description
1 polymer ?
#
loop_
_entity_poly.entity_id
_entity_poly.type
_entity_poly.pdbx_seq_one_letter_code
_entity_poly.pdbx_strand_id
1 'polypeptide(L)'
;MKMTDDNKEIIFNNITKWLRDSNFVMSEEKITVVTSEFYAKAYLQSDHEYILEIMSATGIETRFALRIRLPVSEQQLENYENLEPKEKLIFDDKMNAVIFPQRQSINIKEKSAFLEKTISIDPKSIDAKQEVMQNISNLLGSAKKLEISFDELLSN
;
A
#
# COMPACT_ATOMS: atom_id res chain seq x y z
N MET A 1 -9.85 -14.09 23.31
CA MET A 1 -10.22 -14.89 22.13
C MET A 1 -8.93 -15.50 21.59
N LYS A 2 -8.84 -16.83 21.39
CA LYS A 2 -7.63 -17.43 20.81
C LYS A 2 -7.52 -17.00 19.34
N MET A 3 -6.45 -16.28 19.01
CA MET A 3 -6.12 -15.87 17.65
C MET A 3 -5.42 -17.07 16.99
N THR A 4 -5.98 -17.59 15.91
CA THR A 4 -5.46 -18.73 15.15
C THR A 4 -5.16 -18.30 13.71
N ASP A 5 -4.32 -19.06 13.03
CA ASP A 5 -3.97 -18.85 11.61
C ASP A 5 -5.21 -18.81 10.72
N ASP A 6 -6.29 -19.53 11.11
CA ASP A 6 -7.59 -19.53 10.43
C ASP A 6 -8.20 -18.12 10.30
N ASN A 7 -8.08 -17.26 11.32
CA ASN A 7 -8.63 -15.91 11.24
C ASN A 7 -7.91 -15.07 10.20
N LYS A 8 -6.59 -15.25 10.08
CA LYS A 8 -5.77 -14.51 9.13
C LYS A 8 -6.06 -14.95 7.70
N GLU A 9 -6.20 -16.25 7.49
CA GLU A 9 -6.64 -16.82 6.22
C GLU A 9 -8.03 -16.30 5.82
N ILE A 10 -9.00 -16.31 6.74
CA ILE A 10 -10.35 -15.79 6.50
C ILE A 10 -10.29 -14.31 6.07
N ILE A 11 -9.51 -13.49 6.79
CA ILE A 11 -9.36 -12.07 6.46
C ILE A 11 -8.73 -11.91 5.07
N PHE A 12 -7.64 -12.62 4.78
CA PHE A 12 -6.97 -12.53 3.49
C PHE A 12 -7.90 -12.92 2.33
N ASN A 13 -8.61 -14.05 2.46
CA ASN A 13 -9.58 -14.51 1.46
C ASN A 13 -10.73 -13.51 1.26
N ASN A 14 -11.17 -12.87 2.34
CA ASN A 14 -12.17 -11.81 2.25
C ASN A 14 -11.64 -10.57 1.51
N ILE A 15 -10.42 -10.11 1.83
CA ILE A 15 -9.79 -8.97 1.14
C ILE A 15 -9.69 -9.27 -0.36
N THR A 16 -9.13 -10.41 -0.77
CA THR A 16 -8.95 -10.73 -2.20
C THR A 16 -10.28 -10.90 -2.91
N LYS A 17 -11.32 -11.43 -2.23
CA LYS A 17 -12.68 -11.47 -2.78
C LYS A 17 -13.24 -10.07 -3.01
N TRP A 18 -13.16 -9.19 -2.01
CA TRP A 18 -13.67 -7.82 -2.13
C TRP A 18 -12.95 -7.02 -3.22
N LEU A 19 -11.66 -7.25 -3.41
CA LEU A 19 -10.90 -6.69 -4.52
C LEU A 19 -11.45 -7.13 -5.88
N ARG A 20 -11.64 -8.44 -6.09
CA ARG A 20 -12.23 -8.98 -7.34
C ARG A 20 -13.62 -8.41 -7.58
N ASP A 21 -14.47 -8.35 -6.55
CA ASP A 21 -15.80 -7.74 -6.61
C ASP A 21 -15.75 -6.24 -6.96
N SER A 22 -14.59 -5.60 -6.80
CA SER A 22 -14.35 -4.16 -7.03
C SER A 22 -13.48 -3.90 -8.27
N ASN A 23 -13.48 -4.81 -9.25
CA ASN A 23 -12.75 -4.70 -10.53
C ASN A 23 -11.22 -4.68 -10.42
N PHE A 24 -10.65 -5.22 -9.35
CA PHE A 24 -9.23 -5.53 -9.31
C PHE A 24 -8.96 -6.90 -9.93
N VAL A 25 -7.86 -6.99 -10.67
CA VAL A 25 -7.33 -8.25 -11.17
C VAL A 25 -6.21 -8.71 -10.24
N MET A 26 -6.28 -9.98 -9.81
CA MET A 26 -5.21 -10.59 -9.02
C MET A 26 -4.12 -11.11 -9.96
N SER A 27 -2.89 -10.61 -9.82
CA SER A 27 -1.74 -11.02 -10.63
C SER A 27 -0.84 -12.04 -9.94
N GLU A 28 -0.90 -12.10 -8.61
CA GLU A 28 -0.12 -13.03 -7.80
C GLU A 28 -0.86 -13.31 -6.49
N GLU A 29 -0.92 -14.57 -6.08
CA GLU A 29 -1.44 -14.98 -4.77
C GLU A 29 -0.54 -16.10 -4.23
N LYS A 30 0.02 -15.89 -3.04
CA LYS A 30 0.89 -16.86 -2.36
C LYS A 30 0.39 -17.04 -0.93
N ILE A 31 0.17 -18.30 -0.56
CA ILE A 31 -0.34 -18.69 0.76
C ILE A 31 0.61 -19.76 1.31
N THR A 32 1.31 -19.42 2.39
CA THR A 32 2.15 -20.37 3.13
C THR A 32 1.50 -20.61 4.49
N VAL A 33 0.63 -21.61 4.56
CA VAL A 33 -0.18 -21.92 5.76
C VAL A 33 0.69 -22.24 6.98
N VAL A 34 1.84 -22.90 6.78
CA VAL A 34 2.74 -23.32 7.87
C VAL A 34 3.37 -22.12 8.59
N THR A 35 3.64 -21.02 7.88
CA THR A 35 4.23 -19.79 8.43
C THR A 35 3.21 -18.67 8.63
N SER A 36 1.95 -18.92 8.26
CA SER A 36 0.85 -17.94 8.28
C SER A 36 1.18 -16.69 7.48
N GLU A 37 1.87 -16.88 6.36
CA GLU A 37 2.27 -15.83 5.44
C GLU A 37 1.33 -15.82 4.23
N PHE A 38 0.59 -14.73 4.09
CA PHE A 38 -0.36 -14.51 3.01
C PHE A 38 0.07 -13.30 2.22
N TYR A 39 0.06 -13.45 0.90
CA TYR A 39 0.52 -12.43 0.00
C TYR A 39 -0.35 -12.38 -1.26
N ALA A 40 -0.69 -11.18 -1.69
CA ALA A 40 -1.34 -10.96 -2.97
C ALA A 40 -0.81 -9.70 -3.67
N LYS A 41 -0.83 -9.72 -5.01
CA LYS A 41 -0.67 -8.54 -5.86
C LYS A 41 -1.92 -8.33 -6.70
N ALA A 42 -2.45 -7.12 -6.67
CA ALA A 42 -3.63 -6.71 -7.41
C ALA A 42 -3.37 -5.40 -8.15
N TYR A 43 -4.09 -5.18 -9.24
CA TYR A 43 -4.16 -3.88 -9.93
C TYR A 43 -5.59 -3.64 -10.40
N LEU A 44 -5.97 -2.38 -10.64
CA LEU A 44 -7.28 -2.05 -11.18
C LEU A 44 -7.35 -2.47 -12.65
N GLN A 45 -8.42 -3.10 -13.10
CA GLN A 45 -8.55 -3.51 -14.49
C GLN A 45 -8.43 -2.34 -15.49
N SER A 46 -8.82 -1.13 -15.06
CA SER A 46 -8.70 0.09 -15.85
C SER A 46 -7.33 0.77 -15.76
N ASP A 47 -6.49 0.39 -14.79
CA ASP A 47 -5.24 1.08 -14.45
C ASP A 47 -4.22 0.09 -13.89
N HIS A 48 -3.21 -0.19 -14.72
CA HIS A 48 -2.17 -1.17 -14.46
C HIS A 48 -0.92 -0.54 -13.83
N GLU A 49 -0.90 0.78 -13.63
CA GLU A 49 0.29 1.50 -13.15
C GLU A 49 0.45 1.34 -11.64
N TYR A 50 -0.65 1.39 -10.89
CA TYR A 50 -0.62 1.22 -9.43
C TYR A 50 -0.85 -0.24 -9.03
N ILE A 51 0.26 -0.93 -8.74
CA ILE A 51 0.23 -2.29 -8.20
C ILE A 51 0.04 -2.21 -6.69
N LEU A 52 -1.06 -2.79 -6.20
CA LEU A 52 -1.37 -3.00 -4.80
C LEU A 52 -0.84 -4.36 -4.34
N GLU A 53 0.01 -4.37 -3.34
CA GLU A 53 0.44 -5.55 -2.62
C GLU A 53 -0.27 -5.65 -1.27
N ILE A 54 -0.70 -6.85 -0.90
CA ILE A 54 -1.27 -7.18 0.39
C ILE A 54 -0.35 -8.20 1.03
N MET A 55 0.24 -7.87 2.17
CA MET A 55 1.16 -8.74 2.90
C MET A 55 0.65 -8.92 4.32
N SER A 56 0.48 -10.15 4.77
CA SER A 56 0.22 -10.40 6.20
C SER A 56 1.48 -10.10 7.03
N ALA A 57 1.33 -9.59 8.25
CA ALA A 57 2.42 -9.54 9.22
C ALA A 57 2.96 -10.96 9.49
N THR A 58 4.17 -11.13 10.02
CA THR A 58 4.65 -12.45 10.43
C THR A 58 3.95 -12.91 11.74
N GLY A 59 3.78 -14.22 11.93
CA GLY A 59 3.16 -14.79 13.14
C GLY A 59 1.62 -14.76 13.17
N ILE A 60 1.02 -14.85 14.36
CA ILE A 60 -0.43 -15.03 14.57
C ILE A 60 -1.27 -13.74 14.52
N GLU A 61 -0.64 -12.59 14.28
CA GLU A 61 -1.31 -11.31 14.30
C GLU A 61 -2.17 -11.09 13.05
N THR A 62 -3.42 -10.64 13.20
CA THR A 62 -4.35 -10.37 12.08
C THR A 62 -4.10 -9.01 11.40
N ARG A 63 -2.83 -8.61 11.32
CA ARG A 63 -2.39 -7.37 10.67
C ARG A 63 -1.97 -7.64 9.24
N PHE A 64 -2.33 -6.70 8.36
CA PHE A 64 -1.93 -6.71 6.96
C PHE A 64 -1.28 -5.37 6.62
N ALA A 65 -0.21 -5.38 5.85
CA ALA A 65 0.33 -4.23 5.18
C ALA A 65 -0.26 -4.17 3.77
N LEU A 66 -0.91 -3.05 3.47
CA LEU A 66 -1.28 -2.65 2.12
C LEU A 66 -0.14 -1.77 1.59
N ARG A 67 0.43 -2.11 0.45
CA ARG A 67 1.55 -1.38 -0.16
C ARG A 67 1.25 -1.07 -1.61
N ILE A 68 1.55 0.15 -2.06
CA ILE A 68 1.53 0.54 -3.46
C ILE A 68 2.94 0.94 -3.86
N ARG A 69 3.44 0.37 -4.96
CA ARG A 69 4.65 0.90 -5.60
C ARG A 69 4.27 2.20 -6.31
N LEU A 70 4.91 3.31 -5.96
CA LEU A 70 4.69 4.57 -6.66
C LEU A 70 5.29 4.47 -8.08
N PRO A 71 4.58 4.96 -9.11
CA PRO A 71 5.07 4.97 -10.50
C PRO A 71 6.11 6.09 -10.71
N VAL A 72 7.16 6.11 -9.89
CA VAL A 72 8.26 7.09 -9.96
C VAL A 72 9.49 6.43 -10.56
N SER A 73 10.15 7.14 -11.47
CA SER A 73 11.37 6.70 -12.14
C SER A 73 12.60 6.77 -11.23
N GLU A 74 13.63 6.00 -11.57
CA GLU A 74 14.93 6.08 -10.88
C GLU A 74 15.51 7.50 -10.91
N GLN A 75 15.36 8.21 -12.04
CA GLN A 75 15.82 9.59 -12.19
C GLN A 75 15.11 10.55 -11.23
N GLN A 76 13.79 10.40 -11.02
CA GLN A 76 13.05 11.22 -10.05
C GLN A 76 13.54 11.00 -8.63
N LEU A 77 13.86 9.76 -8.27
CA LEU A 77 14.42 9.44 -6.96
C LEU A 77 15.85 9.96 -6.82
N GLU A 78 16.67 9.86 -7.86
CA GLU A 78 18.01 10.45 -7.88
C GLU A 78 17.94 11.99 -7.77
N ASN A 79 16.99 12.65 -8.43
CA ASN A 79 16.77 14.09 -8.28
C ASN A 79 16.39 14.43 -6.83
N TYR A 80 15.44 13.69 -6.23
CA TYR A 80 15.06 13.86 -4.82
C TYR A 80 16.23 13.69 -3.86
N GLU A 81 17.09 12.68 -4.07
CA GLU A 81 18.25 12.44 -3.22
C GLU A 81 19.32 13.53 -3.33
N ASN A 82 19.41 14.20 -4.49
CA ASN A 82 20.37 15.27 -4.76
C ASN A 82 19.83 16.68 -4.49
N LEU A 83 18.58 16.83 -4.01
CA LEU A 83 18.03 18.12 -3.61
C LEU A 83 18.89 18.78 -2.52
N GLU A 84 19.02 20.10 -2.58
CA GLU A 84 19.62 20.85 -1.48
C GLU A 84 18.80 20.63 -0.19
N PRO A 85 19.43 20.59 1.00
CA PRO A 85 18.73 20.23 2.24
C PRO A 85 17.45 21.02 2.52
N LYS A 86 17.39 22.30 2.10
CA LYS A 86 16.19 23.14 2.24
C LYS A 86 15.06 22.71 1.31
N GLU A 87 15.40 22.37 0.07
CA GLU A 87 14.43 21.93 -0.94
C GLU A 87 13.91 20.54 -0.61
N LYS A 88 14.80 19.65 -0.14
CA LYS A 88 14.44 18.33 0.36
C LYS A 88 13.46 18.42 1.54
N LEU A 89 13.71 19.31 2.50
CA LEU A 89 12.79 19.53 3.63
C LEU A 89 11.40 20.00 3.15
N ILE A 90 11.34 20.94 2.21
CA ILE A 90 10.07 21.42 1.63
C ILE A 90 9.33 20.27 0.92
N PHE A 91 10.07 19.43 0.19
CA PHE A 91 9.50 18.27 -0.49
C PHE A 91 8.99 17.22 0.50
N ASP A 92 9.77 16.93 1.55
CA ASP A 92 9.37 16.04 2.64
C ASP A 92 8.10 16.53 3.34
N ASP A 93 7.98 17.83 3.59
CA ASP A 93 6.78 18.45 4.16
C ASP A 93 5.56 18.28 3.22
N LYS A 94 5.74 18.48 1.91
CA LYS A 94 4.69 18.23 0.90
C LYS A 94 4.25 16.76 0.91
N MET A 95 5.20 15.81 0.90
CA MET A 95 4.89 14.38 0.98
C MET A 95 4.16 14.04 2.28
N ASN A 96 4.64 14.55 3.41
CA ASN A 96 4.05 14.33 4.74
C ASN A 96 2.62 14.86 4.83
N ALA A 97 2.32 16.02 4.22
CA ALA A 97 0.97 16.56 4.15
C ALA A 97 -0.02 15.64 3.41
N VAL A 98 0.47 14.81 2.48
CA VAL A 98 -0.34 13.81 1.78
C VAL A 98 -0.53 12.55 2.62
N ILE A 99 0.55 12.00 3.20
CA ILE A 99 0.54 10.66 3.81
C ILE A 99 0.12 10.64 5.29
N PHE A 100 0.48 11.67 6.06
CA PHE A 100 0.25 11.69 7.51
C PHE A 100 -1.24 11.70 7.89
N PRO A 101 -2.14 12.48 7.25
CA PRO A 101 -3.57 12.45 7.55
C PRO A 101 -4.20 11.07 7.37
N GLN A 102 -3.63 10.24 6.49
CA GLN A 102 -4.09 8.88 6.21
C GLN A 102 -3.39 7.81 7.06
N ARG A 103 -2.46 8.22 7.93
CA ARG A 103 -1.57 7.35 8.71
C ARG A 103 -0.83 6.35 7.82
N GLN A 104 -0.37 6.83 6.67
CA GLN A 104 0.45 6.08 5.73
C GLN A 104 1.93 6.39 5.98
N SER A 105 2.80 5.52 5.50
CA SER A 105 4.25 5.73 5.50
C SER A 105 4.79 5.58 4.09
N ILE A 106 5.78 6.38 3.73
CA ILE A 106 6.55 6.21 2.49
C ILE A 106 7.91 5.60 2.82
N ASN A 107 8.37 4.70 1.97
CA ASN A 107 9.66 4.05 2.07
C ASN A 107 10.35 4.12 0.70
N ILE A 108 11.44 4.89 0.63
CA ILE A 108 12.25 5.04 -0.57
C ILE A 108 13.52 4.21 -0.36
N LYS A 109 13.68 3.14 -1.14
CA LYS A 109 14.82 2.21 -1.07
C LYS A 109 15.16 1.69 -2.44
N GLU A 110 16.44 1.50 -2.71
CA GLU A 110 16.94 0.77 -3.89
C GLU A 110 16.26 1.21 -5.19
N LYS A 111 16.15 2.54 -5.37
CA LYS A 111 15.52 3.16 -6.54
C LYS A 111 14.04 2.83 -6.75
N SER A 112 13.31 2.56 -5.67
CA SER A 112 11.86 2.44 -5.67
C SER A 112 11.27 3.17 -4.48
N ALA A 113 10.06 3.70 -4.66
CA ALA A 113 9.28 4.29 -3.59
C ALA A 113 8.00 3.48 -3.37
N PHE A 114 7.74 3.17 -2.10
CA PHE A 114 6.58 2.40 -1.67
C PHE A 114 5.76 3.21 -0.69
N LEU A 115 4.47 3.32 -0.95
CA LEU A 115 3.50 3.89 -0.02
C LEU A 115 2.79 2.75 0.71
N GLU A 116 2.77 2.80 2.03
CA GLU A 116 2.34 1.69 2.88
C GLU A 116 1.30 2.12 3.90
N LYS A 117 0.39 1.20 4.22
CA LYS A 117 -0.51 1.29 5.36
C LYS A 117 -0.69 -0.07 6.03
N THR A 118 -0.43 -0.12 7.32
CA THR A 118 -0.81 -1.27 8.15
C THR A 118 -2.28 -1.15 8.57
N ILE A 119 -3.04 -2.21 8.36
CA ILE A 119 -4.42 -2.36 8.79
C ILE A 119 -4.56 -3.56 9.72
N SER A 120 -5.54 -3.50 10.62
CA SER A 120 -5.94 -4.61 11.48
C SER A 120 -7.43 -4.80 11.30
N ILE A 121 -7.84 -6.03 10.97
CA ILE A 121 -9.24 -6.33 10.65
C ILE A 121 -9.79 -7.30 11.70
N ASP A 122 -10.94 -6.98 12.26
CA ASP A 122 -11.74 -7.96 12.99
C ASP A 122 -12.53 -8.79 11.97
N PRO A 123 -12.32 -10.12 11.88
CA PRO A 123 -13.01 -10.96 10.91
C PRO A 123 -14.54 -10.99 11.10
N LYS A 124 -15.04 -10.54 12.25
CA LYS A 124 -16.48 -10.48 12.56
C LYS A 124 -17.08 -9.08 12.37
N SER A 125 -16.28 -8.08 12.04
CA SER A 125 -16.78 -6.73 11.83
C SER A 125 -17.60 -6.66 10.55
N ILE A 126 -18.82 -6.14 10.65
CA ILE A 126 -19.71 -5.88 9.51
C ILE A 126 -19.17 -4.77 8.60
N ASP A 127 -18.34 -3.87 9.16
CA ASP A 127 -17.78 -2.72 8.45
C ASP A 127 -16.41 -3.02 7.82
N ALA A 128 -15.86 -4.22 8.05
CA ALA A 128 -14.52 -4.60 7.61
C ALA A 128 -14.29 -4.37 6.10
N LYS A 129 -15.28 -4.71 5.26
CA LYS A 129 -15.19 -4.47 3.80
C LYS A 129 -15.03 -2.99 3.52
N GLN A 130 -15.87 -2.14 4.10
CA GLN A 130 -15.84 -0.70 3.86
C GLN A 130 -14.52 -0.10 4.33
N GLU A 131 -14.06 -0.49 5.52
CA GLU A 131 -12.78 -0.01 6.07
C GLU A 131 -11.60 -0.38 5.17
N VAL A 132 -11.51 -1.63 4.72
CA VAL A 132 -10.45 -2.08 3.81
C VAL A 132 -10.49 -1.31 2.49
N MET A 133 -11.66 -1.23 1.86
CA MET A 133 -11.80 -0.55 0.57
C MET A 133 -11.51 0.96 0.69
N GLN A 134 -11.89 1.61 1.79
CA GLN A 134 -11.55 3.01 2.04
C GLN A 134 -10.03 3.19 2.20
N ASN A 135 -9.35 2.29 2.92
CA ASN A 135 -7.90 2.35 3.08
C ASN A 135 -7.16 2.17 1.74
N ILE A 136 -7.64 1.27 0.88
CA ILE A 136 -7.10 1.07 -0.47
C ILE A 136 -7.34 2.31 -1.33
N SER A 137 -8.55 2.87 -1.30
CA SER A 137 -8.87 4.11 -2.02
C SER A 137 -8.00 5.28 -1.56
N ASN A 138 -7.75 5.40 -0.26
CA ASN A 138 -6.89 6.45 0.29
C ASN A 138 -5.43 6.24 -0.10
N LEU A 139 -4.96 4.99 -0.19
CA LEU A 139 -3.62 4.68 -0.68
C LEU A 139 -3.45 5.07 -2.15
N LEU A 140 -4.39 4.68 -3.02
CA LEU A 140 -4.37 5.05 -4.44
C LEU A 140 -4.42 6.57 -4.63
N GLY A 141 -5.31 7.25 -3.90
CA GLY A 141 -5.42 8.71 -3.95
C GLY A 141 -4.16 9.44 -3.48
N SER A 142 -3.51 8.93 -2.44
CA SER A 142 -2.22 9.46 -1.99
C SER A 142 -1.09 9.17 -2.97
N ALA A 143 -1.04 7.95 -3.54
CA ALA A 143 -0.03 7.56 -4.52
C ALA A 143 -0.05 8.49 -5.74
N LYS A 144 -1.23 8.79 -6.27
CA LYS A 144 -1.41 9.73 -7.38
C LYS A 144 -0.94 11.16 -7.06
N LYS A 145 -1.20 11.65 -5.84
CA LYS A 145 -0.72 12.98 -5.40
C LYS A 145 0.80 13.03 -5.27
N LEU A 146 1.39 11.95 -4.76
CA LEU A 146 2.84 11.85 -4.63
C LEU A 146 3.50 11.76 -6.00
N GLU A 147 2.98 10.96 -6.93
CA GLU A 147 3.47 10.90 -8.32
C GLU A 147 3.53 12.30 -8.95
N ILE A 148 2.42 13.06 -8.90
CA ILE A 148 2.39 14.44 -9.39
C ILE A 148 3.47 15.30 -8.72
N SER A 149 3.71 15.10 -7.42
CA SER A 149 4.76 15.83 -6.71
C SER A 149 6.15 15.46 -7.20
N PHE A 150 6.41 14.18 -7.50
CA PHE A 150 7.68 13.72 -8.09
C PHE A 150 7.86 14.18 -9.54
N ASP A 151 6.79 14.35 -10.32
CA ASP A 151 6.86 14.91 -11.68
C ASP A 151 7.30 16.38 -11.68
N GLU A 152 6.93 17.15 -10.65
CA GLU A 152 7.41 18.52 -10.46
C GLU A 152 8.95 18.58 -10.30
N LEU A 153 9.61 17.51 -9.86
CA LEU A 153 11.08 17.44 -9.74
C LEU A 153 11.81 17.24 -11.07
N LEU A 154 11.10 16.87 -12.15
CA LEU A 154 11.67 16.82 -13.50
C LEU A 154 11.48 18.13 -14.26
N SER A 155 10.60 18.99 -13.77
CA SER A 155 10.21 20.25 -14.42
C SER A 155 11.01 21.46 -13.90
N ASN A 156 11.88 21.25 -12.91
CA ASN A 156 12.81 22.24 -12.35
C ASN A 156 14.26 21.85 -12.67
#